data_AF-A0A3L7RHS4-F1
#
_entry.id   AF-A0A3L7RHS4-F1
#
_cell.length_a   1.000
_cell.length_b   1.000
_cell.length_c   1.000
_cell.angle_alpha   90.00
_cell.angle_beta   90.00
_cell.angle_gamma   90.00
#
_symmetry.space_group_name_H-M   'P 1'
#
loop_
_entity.id
_entity.type
_entity.pdbx_description
1 polymer ?
#
loop_
_entity_poly.entity_id
_entity_poly.type
_entity_poly.pdbx_seq_one_letter_code
_entity_poly.pdbx_strand_id
1 'polypeptide(L)'
;MMRSFFSVRTLSTLAAVLVTFLCADSASAQEAAAASPLINLPAFGVGLTVVGAAFGIGKLAASAYESMARQPEVAGSVQTAMIIAAALIEGFTFYALFICSTK
;
A
#
# COMPACT_ATOMS: atom_id res chain seq x y z
N MET A 1 -6.42 44.45 39.90
CA MET A 1 -7.65 43.76 39.42
C MET A 1 -7.23 42.62 38.49
N MET A 2 -6.91 41.45 39.07
CA MET A 2 -6.60 40.21 38.34
C MET A 2 -7.52 39.15 38.94
N ARG A 3 -8.71 38.98 38.37
CA ARG A 3 -9.64 37.93 38.81
C ARG A 3 -9.15 36.63 38.18
N SER A 4 -8.57 35.81 39.05
CA SER A 4 -7.99 34.49 38.80
C SER A 4 -8.71 33.71 37.70
N PHE A 5 -8.00 33.41 36.62
CA PHE A 5 -8.42 32.50 35.54
C PHE A 5 -8.47 31.02 35.98
N PHE A 6 -8.15 30.72 37.25
CA PHE A 6 -8.18 29.38 37.83
C PHE A 6 -9.50 29.13 38.58
N SER A 7 -10.61 29.01 37.84
CA SER A 7 -11.86 28.51 38.43
C SER A 7 -11.79 27.00 38.59
N VAL A 8 -12.24 26.48 39.74
CA VAL A 8 -12.36 25.04 40.05
C VAL A 8 -13.08 24.26 38.94
N ARG A 9 -13.97 24.93 38.20
CA ARG A 9 -14.69 24.36 37.04
C ARG A 9 -13.77 24.09 35.86
N THR A 10 -12.83 24.99 35.57
CA THR A 10 -11.84 24.83 34.48
C THR A 10 -10.84 23.72 34.80
N LEU A 11 -10.45 23.61 36.08
CA LEU A 11 -9.55 22.54 36.52
C LEU A 11 -10.25 21.16 36.49
N SER A 12 -11.54 21.11 36.86
CA SER A 12 -12.36 19.90 36.76
C SER A 12 -12.59 19.44 35.33
N THR A 13 -12.82 20.36 34.38
CA THR A 13 -12.96 20.01 32.96
C THR A 13 -11.64 19.53 32.35
N LEU A 14 -10.51 20.13 32.72
CA LEU A 14 -9.18 19.68 32.27
C LEU A 14 -8.83 18.30 32.84
N ALA A 15 -9.15 18.05 34.12
CA ALA A 15 -8.97 16.74 34.73
C ALA A 15 -9.87 15.68 34.07
N ALA A 16 -11.12 16.00 33.76
CA ALA A 16 -12.03 15.09 33.05
C ALA A 16 -11.49 14.76 31.65
N VAL A 17 -11.04 15.75 30.88
CA VAL A 17 -10.44 15.53 29.55
C VAL A 17 -9.17 14.67 29.63
N LEU A 18 -8.31 14.93 30.63
CA LEU A 18 -7.09 14.16 30.85
C LEU A 18 -7.40 12.70 31.23
N VAL A 19 -8.41 12.46 32.08
CA VAL A 19 -8.86 11.10 32.45
C VAL A 19 -9.43 10.37 31.24
N THR A 20 -10.17 11.05 30.34
CA THR A 20 -10.64 10.42 29.10
C THR A 20 -9.48 10.04 28.17
N PHE A 21 -8.40 10.83 28.13
CA PHE A 21 -7.19 10.48 27.38
C PHE A 21 -6.37 9.34 28.02
N LEU A 22 -6.39 9.23 29.36
CA LEU A 22 -5.70 8.16 30.10
C LEU A 22 -6.48 6.83 30.11
N CYS A 23 -7.81 6.89 30.02
CA CYS A 23 -8.70 5.73 29.90
C CYS A 23 -9.06 5.40 28.44
N ALA A 24 -8.44 6.09 27.47
CA ALA A 24 -8.50 5.68 26.08
C ALA A 24 -7.60 4.46 25.90
N ASP A 25 -8.11 3.28 26.29
CA ASP A 25 -7.56 2.02 25.79
C ASP A 25 -7.56 2.11 24.26
N SER A 26 -6.41 1.84 23.65
CA SER A 26 -6.38 1.60 22.21
C SER A 26 -7.39 0.49 21.96
N ALA A 27 -8.50 0.79 21.29
CA ALA A 27 -9.47 -0.21 20.89
C ALA A 27 -8.74 -1.21 19.98
N SER A 28 -8.12 -2.22 20.59
CA SER A 28 -7.65 -3.39 19.90
C SER A 28 -8.90 -4.01 19.27
N ALA A 29 -8.81 -4.28 17.98
CA ALA A 29 -9.88 -4.87 17.20
C ALA A 29 -10.49 -6.03 18.00
N GLN A 30 -11.71 -5.85 18.47
CA GLN A 30 -12.49 -6.93 19.03
C GLN A 30 -12.64 -7.95 17.90
N GLU A 31 -12.01 -9.13 18.08
CA GLU A 31 -12.21 -10.30 17.24
C GLU A 31 -13.70 -10.66 17.31
N ALA A 32 -14.49 -10.09 16.42
CA ALA A 32 -15.82 -10.58 16.14
C ALA A 32 -15.63 -12.01 15.65
N ALA A 33 -16.24 -12.96 16.38
CA ALA A 33 -16.18 -14.39 16.11
C ALA A 33 -16.10 -14.69 14.60
N ALA A 34 -15.00 -15.33 14.21
CA ALA A 34 -14.58 -15.54 12.83
C ALA A 34 -15.69 -16.09 11.93
N ALA A 35 -16.45 -15.20 11.29
CA ALA A 35 -17.05 -15.49 10.01
C ALA A 35 -15.88 -15.57 9.01
N SER A 36 -15.68 -16.72 8.38
CA SER A 36 -14.74 -16.79 7.24
C SER A 36 -15.18 -15.72 6.23
N PRO A 37 -14.36 -14.69 5.96
CA PRO A 37 -14.78 -13.63 5.07
C PRO A 37 -15.07 -14.23 3.70
N LEU A 38 -16.23 -13.91 3.13
CA LEU A 38 -16.64 -14.42 1.80
C LEU A 38 -15.61 -14.07 0.73
N ILE A 39 -14.88 -12.97 0.92
CA ILE A 39 -13.78 -12.54 0.05
C ILE A 39 -12.50 -12.48 0.88
N ASN A 40 -11.51 -13.27 0.48
CA ASN A 40 -10.16 -13.15 1.01
C ASN A 40 -9.48 -11.94 0.36
N LEU A 41 -9.60 -10.77 1.01
CA LEU A 41 -9.05 -9.49 0.53
C LEU A 41 -7.54 -9.56 0.22
N PRO A 42 -6.69 -10.21 1.05
CA PRO A 42 -5.28 -10.43 0.70
C PRO A 42 -5.09 -11.17 -0.63
N ALA A 43 -5.77 -12.29 -0.82
CA ALA A 43 -5.68 -13.08 -2.06
C ALA A 43 -6.20 -12.31 -3.27
N PHE A 44 -7.25 -11.50 -3.09
CA PHE A 44 -7.77 -10.62 -4.14
C PHE A 44 -6.75 -9.52 -4.52
N GLY A 45 -6.10 -8.90 -3.53
CA GLY A 45 -5.05 -7.90 -3.75
C GLY A 45 -3.84 -8.47 -4.51
N VAL A 46 -3.43 -9.70 -4.17
CA VAL A 46 -2.41 -10.44 -4.93
C VAL A 46 -2.84 -10.62 -6.39
N GLY A 47 -4.07 -11.10 -6.63
CA GLY A 47 -4.59 -11.31 -7.99
C GLY A 47 -4.59 -10.02 -8.82
N LEU A 48 -5.06 -8.92 -8.24
CA LEU A 48 -5.11 -7.63 -8.93
C LEU A 48 -3.70 -7.10 -9.26
N THR A 49 -2.76 -7.25 -8.33
CA THR A 49 -1.36 -6.87 -8.52
C THR A 49 -0.72 -7.63 -9.69
N VAL A 50 -0.91 -8.96 -9.73
CA VAL A 50 -0.38 -9.80 -10.82
C VAL A 50 -0.98 -9.43 -12.16
N VAL A 51 -2.29 -9.16 -12.24
CA VAL A 51 -2.94 -8.74 -13.50
C VAL A 51 -2.36 -7.42 -14.00
N GLY A 52 -2.19 -6.42 -13.12
CA GLY A 52 -1.59 -5.14 -13.48
C GLY A 52 -0.16 -5.29 -13.99
N ALA A 53 0.67 -6.07 -13.30
CA ALA A 53 2.05 -6.34 -13.68
C ALA A 53 2.15 -7.06 -15.03
N ALA A 54 1.35 -8.13 -15.22
CA ALA A 54 1.29 -8.90 -16.46
C ALA A 54 0.91 -8.03 -17.67
N PHE A 55 -0.06 -7.14 -17.49
CA PHE A 55 -0.46 -6.21 -18.55
C PHE A 55 0.66 -5.20 -18.88
N GLY A 56 1.31 -4.63 -17.87
CA GLY A 56 2.41 -3.69 -18.05
C GLY A 56 3.60 -4.31 -18.78
N ILE A 57 4.09 -5.46 -18.30
CA ILE A 57 5.24 -6.14 -18.89
C ILE A 57 4.92 -6.68 -20.29
N GLY A 58 3.70 -7.18 -20.52
CA GLY A 58 3.27 -7.68 -21.82
C GLY A 58 3.29 -6.58 -22.89
N LYS A 59 2.79 -5.39 -22.57
CA LYS A 59 2.85 -4.24 -23.50
C LYS A 59 4.28 -3.77 -23.75
N LEU A 60 5.09 -3.72 -22.70
CA LEU A 60 6.50 -3.34 -22.80
C LEU A 60 7.24 -4.30 -23.75
N ALA A 61 7.12 -5.60 -23.52
CA ALA A 61 7.75 -6.63 -24.34
C ALA A 61 7.26 -6.57 -25.80
N ALA A 62 5.95 -6.45 -26.03
CA ALA A 62 5.40 -6.33 -27.38
C ALA A 62 6.00 -5.14 -28.15
N SER A 63 6.04 -3.96 -27.54
CA SER A 63 6.59 -2.75 -28.17
C SER A 63 8.10 -2.85 -28.43
N ALA A 64 8.84 -3.49 -27.52
CA ALA A 64 10.26 -3.73 -27.68
C ALA A 64 10.53 -4.70 -28.85
N TYR A 65 9.82 -5.84 -28.91
CA TYR A 65 9.98 -6.81 -29.98
C TYR A 65 9.63 -6.22 -31.35
N GLU A 66 8.55 -5.45 -31.44
CA GLU A 66 8.17 -4.75 -32.67
C GLU A 66 9.25 -3.75 -33.11
N SER A 67 9.83 -2.98 -32.17
CA SER A 67 10.91 -2.04 -32.47
C SER A 67 12.19 -2.75 -32.93
N MET A 68 12.57 -3.85 -32.27
CA MET A 68 13.74 -4.65 -32.64
C MET A 68 13.57 -5.32 -34.01
N ALA A 69 12.35 -5.75 -34.35
CA ALA A 69 12.05 -6.32 -35.66
C ALA A 69 12.13 -5.28 -36.79
N ARG A 70 11.75 -4.01 -36.52
CA ARG A 70 11.81 -2.91 -37.49
C ARG A 70 13.23 -2.38 -37.69
N GLN A 71 14.04 -2.35 -36.63
CA GLN A 71 15.40 -1.80 -36.64
C GLN A 71 16.36 -2.75 -35.91
N PRO A 72 16.83 -3.81 -36.59
CA PRO A 72 17.68 -4.84 -35.99
C PRO A 72 19.04 -4.29 -35.52
N GLU A 73 19.53 -3.19 -36.10
CA GLU A 73 20.82 -2.58 -35.77
C GLU A 73 20.87 -2.03 -34.33
N VAL A 74 19.72 -1.64 -33.79
CA VAL A 74 19.59 -1.11 -32.42
C VAL A 74 18.98 -2.13 -31.45
N ALA A 75 18.80 -3.38 -31.87
CA ALA A 75 18.07 -4.37 -31.08
C ALA A 75 18.69 -4.63 -29.70
N GLY A 76 20.03 -4.70 -29.60
CA GLY A 76 20.71 -4.87 -28.32
C GLY A 76 20.49 -3.72 -27.33
N SER A 77 20.40 -2.48 -27.84
CA SER A 77 20.11 -1.30 -27.01
C SER A 77 18.66 -1.32 -26.51
N VAL A 78 17.71 -1.64 -27.40
CA VAL A 78 16.28 -1.79 -27.06
C VAL A 78 16.08 -2.91 -26.03
N GLN A 79 16.73 -4.06 -26.20
CA GLN A 79 16.68 -5.17 -25.25
C GLN A 79 17.20 -4.74 -23.87
N THR A 80 18.32 -4.01 -23.82
CA THR A 80 18.89 -3.53 -22.56
C THR A 80 17.91 -2.58 -21.85
N ALA A 81 17.36 -1.60 -22.56
CA ALA A 81 16.36 -0.68 -22.01
C ALA A 81 15.09 -1.43 -21.54
N MET A 82 14.64 -2.42 -22.32
CA MET A 82 13.50 -3.28 -21.99
C MET A 82 13.75 -4.05 -20.68
N ILE A 83 14.93 -4.65 -20.49
CA ILE A 83 15.27 -5.40 -19.27
C ILE A 83 15.32 -4.47 -18.05
N ILE A 84 15.88 -3.27 -18.18
CA ILE A 84 15.90 -2.29 -17.08
C ILE A 84 14.49 -1.90 -16.68
N ALA A 85 13.64 -1.56 -17.65
CA ALA A 85 12.25 -1.22 -17.39
C ALA A 85 11.45 -2.41 -16.84
N ALA A 86 11.69 -3.62 -17.33
CA ALA A 86 11.13 -4.86 -16.79
C ALA A 86 11.54 -5.06 -15.32
N ALA A 87 12.81 -4.83 -14.98
CA ALA A 87 13.29 -4.95 -13.60
C ALA A 87 12.61 -3.93 -12.65
N LEU A 88 12.30 -2.72 -13.13
CA LEU A 88 11.53 -1.75 -12.34
C LEU A 88 10.08 -2.18 -12.14
N ILE A 89 9.42 -2.73 -13.16
CA ILE A 89 8.07 -3.30 -13.05
C ILE A 89 8.07 -4.46 -12.06
N GLU A 90 9.00 -5.41 -12.21
CA GLU A 90 9.12 -6.57 -11.34
C GLU A 90 9.45 -6.17 -9.90
N GLY A 91 10.37 -5.22 -9.69
CA GLY A 91 10.76 -4.75 -8.35
C GLY A 91 9.59 -4.14 -7.57
N PHE A 92 8.83 -3.25 -8.21
CA PHE A 92 7.62 -2.68 -7.60
C PHE A 92 6.54 -3.75 -7.36
N THR A 93 6.35 -4.66 -8.33
CA THR A 93 5.35 -5.73 -8.25
C THR A 93 5.65 -6.67 -7.10
N PHE A 94 6.91 -7.08 -6.92
CA PHE A 94 7.34 -7.92 -5.81
C PHE A 94 7.04 -7.28 -4.45
N TYR A 95 7.31 -5.97 -4.31
CA TYR A 95 7.01 -5.26 -3.08
C TYR A 95 5.49 -5.16 -2.81
N ALA A 96 4.68 -4.91 -3.85
CA ALA A 96 3.23 -4.93 -3.73
C ALA A 96 2.70 -6.32 -3.35
N LEU A 97 3.22 -7.38 -3.96
CA LEU A 97 2.89 -8.77 -3.60
C LEU A 97 3.27 -9.10 -2.16
N PHE A 98 4.42 -8.62 -1.69
CA PHE A 98 4.81 -8.77 -0.29
C PHE A 98 3.77 -8.14 0.64
N ILE A 99 3.36 -6.89 0.40
CA ILE A 99 2.34 -6.20 1.20
C ILE A 99 0.99 -6.94 1.15
N CYS A 100 0.56 -7.42 -0.03
CA CYS A 100 -0.73 -8.10 -0.16
C CYS A 100 -0.73 -9.52 0.43
N SER A 101 0.44 -10.15 0.57
CA SER A 101 0.56 -11.54 1.04
C SER A 101 0.86 -11.66 2.53
N THR A 102 1.30 -10.57 3.19
CA THR A 102 1.50 -10.54 4.64
C THR A 102 0.14 -10.61 5.35
N LYS A 103 -0.05 -11.67 6.14
CA LYS A 103 -1.19 -11.84 7.05
C LYS A 103 -0.96 -11.10 8.36
#